data_AF-D5G8R5-F1
#
_entry.id   AF-D5G8R5-F1
#
_cell.length_a   1.000
_cell.length_b   1.000
_cell.length_c   1.000
_cell.angle_alpha   90.00
_cell.angle_beta   90.00
_cell.angle_gamma   90.00
#
_symmetry.space_group_name_H-M   'P 1'
#
loop_
_entity.id
_entity.type
_entity.pdbx_description
1 polymer ?
#
loop_
_entity_poly.entity_id
_entity_poly.type
_entity_poly.pdbx_seq_one_letter_code
_entity_poly.pdbx_strand_id
1 'polypeptide(L)'
;MTSQDTTDGTQAEKLKKRKTPTAQIKYDDWHTHRMDWVHGESSWFVDGEHFLDKKYGVPTVASSFIMNLWSDGGVWSGNMTKGKSAYAEIEFVEMAFNTTGDDRGSANSKVRRATRNKCDRICVIDDVAVVGTPEGAKGGAFKKAVNPWSLGVAMLVAGVLSF
;
A
#
# COMPACT_ATOMS: atom_id res chain seq x y z
N MET A 1 -27.72 18.78 4.54
CA MET A 1 -26.92 18.45 5.73
C MET A 1 -25.51 18.08 5.27
N THR A 2 -24.62 19.06 5.26
CA THR A 2 -23.19 18.87 4.94
C THR A 2 -22.45 18.58 6.23
N SER A 3 -22.20 17.31 6.52
CA SER A 3 -21.27 16.92 7.58
C SER A 3 -19.85 17.06 7.03
N GLN A 4 -19.26 18.24 7.17
CA GLN A 4 -17.81 18.40 7.05
C GLN A 4 -17.19 17.76 8.30
N ASP A 5 -16.58 16.59 8.12
CA ASP A 5 -15.79 15.93 9.15
C ASP A 5 -14.51 16.73 9.37
N THR A 6 -14.51 17.56 10.42
CA THR A 6 -13.44 18.49 10.80
C THR A 6 -12.24 17.82 11.48
N THR A 7 -12.04 16.50 11.34
CA THR A 7 -10.90 15.82 11.99
C THR A 7 -9.77 15.38 11.06
N ASP A 8 -9.88 15.63 9.76
CA ASP A 8 -8.80 15.35 8.80
C ASP A 8 -8.30 16.65 8.18
N GLY A 9 -7.02 16.97 8.41
CA GLY A 9 -6.36 18.12 7.77
C GLY A 9 -6.66 18.16 6.27
N THR A 10 -6.85 19.36 5.73
CA THR A 10 -7.35 19.54 4.36
C THR A 10 -6.54 18.71 3.36
N GLN A 11 -7.18 18.17 2.32
CA GLN A 11 -6.50 17.41 1.26
C GLN A 11 -5.28 18.16 0.72
N ALA A 12 -5.34 19.49 0.66
CA ALA A 12 -4.24 20.37 0.29
C ALA A 12 -3.03 20.30 1.25
N GLU A 13 -3.26 20.09 2.55
CA GLU A 13 -2.23 19.93 3.56
C GLU A 13 -1.59 18.54 3.51
N LYS A 14 -2.37 17.48 3.24
CA LYS A 14 -1.85 16.13 2.98
C LYS A 14 -0.97 16.11 1.72
N LEU A 15 -1.40 16.80 0.65
CA LEU A 15 -0.63 16.95 -0.58
C LEU A 15 0.69 17.71 -0.41
N LYS A 16 0.82 18.58 0.60
CA LYS A 16 2.05 19.33 0.91
C LYS A 16 3.14 18.51 1.60
N LYS A 17 2.81 17.35 2.19
CA LYS A 17 3.78 16.48 2.90
C LYS A 17 4.47 15.44 2.01
N ARG A 18 4.16 15.39 0.71
CA ARG A 18 4.70 14.39 -0.21
C ARG A 18 6.17 14.68 -0.56
N LYS A 19 6.99 13.63 -0.69
CA LYS A 19 8.41 13.75 -1.04
C LYS A 19 8.59 13.98 -2.55
N THR A 20 7.68 13.46 -3.38
CA THR A 20 7.62 13.70 -4.83
C THR A 20 6.38 14.51 -5.20
N PRO A 21 6.41 15.75 -5.74
CA PRO A 21 5.19 16.53 -6.05
C PRO A 21 4.22 15.84 -7.04
N THR A 22 2.88 15.95 -6.88
CA THR A 22 1.86 15.32 -7.78
C THR A 22 2.06 15.77 -9.21
N ALA A 23 2.53 17.00 -9.38
CA ALA A 23 2.88 17.58 -10.67
C ALA A 23 3.98 16.81 -11.43
N GLN A 24 4.64 15.84 -10.80
CA GLN A 24 5.68 15.01 -11.42
C GLN A 24 5.24 13.58 -11.75
N ILE A 25 4.03 13.14 -11.35
CA ILE A 25 3.51 11.82 -11.73
C ILE A 25 2.87 11.96 -13.11
N LYS A 26 3.49 11.37 -14.12
CA LYS A 26 2.98 11.41 -15.50
C LYS A 26 2.18 10.16 -15.79
N TYR A 27 1.13 10.27 -16.61
CA TYR A 27 0.27 9.14 -16.90
C TYR A 27 0.89 8.17 -17.93
N ASP A 28 1.91 8.61 -18.67
CA ASP A 28 2.59 7.89 -19.74
C ASP A 28 3.95 7.31 -19.33
N ASP A 29 4.29 7.39 -18.04
CA ASP A 29 5.43 6.70 -17.42
C ASP A 29 4.97 5.46 -16.63
N TRP A 30 5.88 4.51 -16.41
CA TRP A 30 5.62 3.34 -15.57
C TRP A 30 5.56 3.75 -14.09
N HIS A 31 4.44 3.42 -13.43
CA HIS A 31 4.22 3.70 -12.02
C HIS A 31 3.69 2.47 -11.28
N THR A 32 4.11 2.32 -10.02
CA THR A 32 3.53 1.31 -9.13
C THR A 32 2.40 1.92 -8.33
N HIS A 33 1.17 1.50 -8.62
CA HIS A 33 -0.01 1.88 -7.84
C HIS A 33 -0.33 0.80 -6.81
N ARG A 34 -0.55 1.21 -5.56
CA ARG A 34 -0.97 0.31 -4.49
C ARG A 34 -2.16 0.86 -3.72
N MET A 35 -3.04 -0.04 -3.32
CA MET A 35 -4.15 0.22 -2.42
C MET A 35 -4.12 -0.82 -1.30
N ASP A 36 -3.90 -0.36 -0.07
CA ASP A 36 -4.13 -1.17 1.12
C ASP A 36 -5.58 -1.00 1.54
N TRP A 37 -6.31 -2.11 1.58
CA TRP A 37 -7.69 -2.13 2.01
C TRP A 37 -7.83 -2.99 3.25
N VAL A 38 -8.08 -2.31 4.37
CA VAL A 38 -8.27 -2.93 5.68
C VAL A 38 -9.59 -2.48 6.28
N HIS A 39 -9.95 -3.06 7.43
CA HIS A 39 -11.21 -2.71 8.07
C HIS A 39 -11.26 -1.23 8.45
N GLY A 40 -12.18 -0.48 7.82
CA GLY A 40 -12.43 0.93 8.11
C GLY A 40 -11.49 1.92 7.43
N GLU A 41 -10.53 1.47 6.62
CA GLU A 41 -9.58 2.35 5.94
C GLU A 41 -9.12 1.77 4.59
N SER A 42 -9.02 2.65 3.59
CA SER A 42 -8.25 2.38 2.37
C SER A 42 -7.12 3.40 2.24
N SER A 43 -5.88 2.94 2.15
CA SER A 43 -4.68 3.76 1.98
C SER A 43 -4.14 3.57 0.57
N TRP A 44 -3.79 4.66 -0.09
CA TRP A 44 -3.41 4.70 -1.50
C TRP A 44 -1.98 5.20 -1.64
N PHE A 45 -1.20 4.56 -2.50
CA PHE A 45 0.21 4.85 -2.71
C PHE A 45 0.55 4.91 -4.21
N VAL A 46 1.53 5.73 -4.55
CA VAL A 46 2.15 5.76 -5.89
C VAL A 46 3.66 5.73 -5.70
N ASP A 47 4.33 4.79 -6.35
CA ASP A 47 5.78 4.57 -6.27
C ASP A 47 6.29 4.44 -4.82
N GLY A 48 5.53 3.76 -3.99
CA GLY A 48 5.82 3.55 -2.57
C GLY A 48 5.56 4.78 -1.67
N GLU A 49 5.24 5.94 -2.24
CA GLU A 49 4.87 7.12 -1.46
C GLU A 49 3.37 7.13 -1.13
N HIS A 50 3.06 7.37 0.15
CA HIS A 50 1.68 7.55 0.60
C HIS A 50 1.03 8.75 -0.09
N PHE A 51 -0.16 8.53 -0.63
CA PHE A 51 -0.92 9.54 -1.36
C PHE A 51 -2.16 9.99 -0.58
N LEU A 52 -2.97 9.05 -0.09
CA LEU A 52 -4.25 9.36 0.55
C LEU A 52 -4.77 8.21 1.41
N ASP A 53 -5.38 8.57 2.55
CA ASP A 53 -6.27 7.68 3.31
C ASP A 53 -7.73 8.08 3.13
N LYS A 54 -8.61 7.07 3.03
CA LYS A 54 -10.07 7.24 3.07
C LYS A 54 -10.64 6.35 4.16
N LYS A 55 -11.43 6.96 5.05
CA LYS A 55 -12.14 6.28 6.16
C LYS A 55 -13.66 6.25 5.98
N TYR A 56 -14.18 7.03 5.04
CA TYR A 56 -15.60 7.03 4.69
C TYR A 56 -15.88 6.11 3.50
N GLY A 57 -17.00 5.38 3.56
CA GLY A 57 -17.46 4.54 2.44
C GLY A 57 -16.55 3.36 2.12
N VAL A 58 -15.72 2.92 3.07
CA VAL A 58 -14.80 1.80 2.89
C VAL A 58 -15.61 0.50 2.75
N PRO A 59 -15.47 -0.23 1.62
CA PRO A 59 -16.21 -1.47 1.42
C PRO A 59 -15.86 -2.53 2.48
N THR A 60 -16.82 -3.40 2.80
CA THR A 60 -16.66 -4.48 3.80
C THR A 60 -16.92 -5.88 3.24
N VAL A 61 -17.40 -5.96 2.00
CA VAL A 61 -17.73 -7.22 1.32
C VAL A 61 -16.64 -7.53 0.31
N ALA A 62 -16.15 -8.78 0.33
CA ALA A 62 -15.16 -9.26 -0.63
C ALA A 62 -15.66 -9.06 -2.07
N SER A 63 -14.74 -8.73 -2.98
CA SER A 63 -15.03 -8.46 -4.38
C SER A 63 -13.96 -9.06 -5.29
N SER A 64 -14.21 -9.04 -6.59
CA SER A 64 -13.25 -9.43 -7.63
C SER A 64 -12.32 -8.27 -7.97
N PHE A 65 -11.09 -8.59 -8.35
CA PHE A 65 -10.19 -7.65 -9.02
C PHE A 65 -10.62 -7.48 -10.48
N ILE A 66 -10.78 -6.24 -10.94
CA ILE A 66 -11.27 -5.90 -12.28
C ILE A 66 -10.35 -4.83 -12.87
N MET A 67 -9.86 -5.07 -14.08
CA MET A 67 -9.15 -4.07 -14.89
C MET A 67 -9.90 -3.87 -16.21
N ASN A 68 -10.05 -2.62 -16.62
CA ASN A 68 -10.66 -2.28 -17.90
C ASN A 68 -10.05 -1.00 -18.47
N LEU A 69 -10.23 -0.82 -19.79
CA LEU A 69 -9.97 0.43 -20.49
C LEU A 69 -11.20 0.74 -21.33
N TRP A 70 -11.82 1.88 -21.08
CA TRP A 70 -13.03 2.33 -21.76
C TRP A 70 -13.06 3.86 -21.82
N SER A 71 -13.91 4.40 -22.68
CA SER A 71 -14.13 5.84 -22.84
C SER A 71 -15.62 6.09 -23.03
N ASP A 72 -16.14 7.15 -22.40
CA ASP A 72 -17.49 7.66 -22.65
C ASP A 72 -17.58 8.57 -23.90
N GLY A 73 -16.43 8.96 -24.48
CA GLY A 73 -16.32 9.96 -25.54
C GLY A 73 -16.84 11.35 -25.16
N GLY A 74 -17.10 11.58 -23.87
CA GLY A 74 -17.77 12.75 -23.31
C GLY A 74 -16.80 13.72 -22.65
N VAL A 75 -17.32 14.54 -21.74
CA VAL A 75 -16.49 15.57 -21.07
C VAL A 75 -15.51 14.98 -20.05
N TRP A 76 -15.68 13.71 -19.67
CA TRP A 76 -14.82 13.02 -18.70
C TRP A 76 -13.61 12.38 -19.38
N SER A 77 -13.82 11.52 -20.38
CA SER A 77 -12.70 10.86 -21.09
C SER A 77 -12.18 11.66 -22.29
N GLY A 78 -12.91 12.67 -22.75
CA GLY A 78 -12.55 13.49 -23.90
C GLY A 78 -12.86 12.82 -25.25
N ASN A 79 -12.53 13.52 -26.33
CA ASN A 79 -12.73 13.03 -27.69
C ASN A 79 -11.43 12.41 -28.24
N MET A 80 -11.48 11.16 -28.69
CA MET A 80 -10.36 10.52 -29.38
C MET A 80 -10.40 10.84 -30.88
N THR A 81 -9.33 11.47 -31.37
CA THR A 81 -9.21 11.80 -32.80
C THR A 81 -9.27 10.54 -33.65
N LYS A 82 -10.00 10.58 -34.77
CA LYS A 82 -10.12 9.45 -35.70
C LYS A 82 -8.74 8.95 -36.14
N GLY A 83 -8.58 7.62 -36.14
CA GLY A 83 -7.31 6.97 -36.50
C GLY A 83 -6.25 6.97 -35.39
N LYS A 84 -6.59 7.40 -34.17
CA LYS A 84 -5.75 7.25 -32.98
C LYS A 84 -6.18 6.04 -32.14
N SER A 85 -5.34 5.68 -31.19
CA SER A 85 -5.51 4.53 -30.30
C SER A 85 -5.13 4.90 -28.87
N ALA A 86 -5.72 4.21 -27.90
CA ALA A 86 -5.39 4.29 -26.49
C ALA A 86 -4.95 2.89 -26.01
N TYR A 87 -3.95 2.85 -25.16
CA TYR A 87 -3.38 1.63 -24.62
C TYR A 87 -3.37 1.71 -23.09
N ALA A 88 -3.60 0.57 -22.43
CA ALA A 88 -3.37 0.39 -21.01
C ALA A 88 -2.43 -0.80 -20.88
N GLU A 89 -1.20 -0.51 -20.45
CA GLU A 89 -0.14 -1.52 -20.30
C GLU A 89 0.01 -1.86 -18.83
N ILE A 90 0.16 -3.15 -18.53
CA ILE A 90 0.28 -3.68 -17.17
C ILE A 90 1.46 -4.64 -17.17
N GLU A 91 2.48 -4.32 -16.38
CA GLU A 91 3.65 -5.18 -16.24
C GLU A 91 3.40 -6.32 -15.25
N PHE A 92 2.84 -6.01 -14.08
CA PHE A 92 2.51 -6.99 -13.06
C PHE A 92 1.30 -6.59 -12.23
N VAL A 93 0.70 -7.58 -11.58
CA VAL A 93 -0.33 -7.39 -10.56
C VAL A 93 0.04 -8.28 -9.37
N GLU A 94 0.18 -7.67 -8.21
CA GLU A 94 0.39 -8.36 -6.94
C GLU A 94 -0.83 -8.19 -6.05
N MET A 95 -1.24 -9.27 -5.37
CA MET A 95 -2.36 -9.24 -4.43
C MET A 95 -1.99 -10.03 -3.17
N ALA A 96 -2.08 -9.37 -2.02
CA ALA A 96 -1.90 -9.99 -0.72
C ALA A 96 -3.20 -9.94 0.08
N PHE A 97 -3.52 -11.03 0.77
CA PHE A 97 -4.72 -11.14 1.59
C PHE A 97 -4.35 -11.48 3.02
N ASN A 98 -5.06 -10.88 3.97
CA ASN A 98 -4.91 -11.27 5.36
C ASN A 98 -5.47 -12.69 5.56
N THR A 99 -4.62 -13.61 6.01
CA THR A 99 -4.95 -15.01 6.34
C THR A 99 -5.00 -15.27 7.85
N THR A 100 -4.84 -14.22 8.66
CA THR A 100 -4.95 -14.34 10.12
C THR A 100 -6.42 -14.36 10.53
N GLY A 101 -6.95 -15.56 10.71
CA GLY A 101 -8.35 -15.78 11.09
C GLY A 101 -8.77 -17.24 10.99
N ASP A 102 -10.02 -17.53 11.40
CA ASP A 102 -10.67 -18.81 11.14
C ASP A 102 -11.08 -18.87 9.66
N ASP A 103 -10.12 -19.04 8.74
CA ASP A 103 -10.44 -19.20 7.32
C ASP A 103 -11.10 -20.57 7.08
N ARG A 104 -12.43 -20.54 7.15
CA ARG A 104 -13.40 -21.62 6.90
C ARG A 104 -13.50 -21.98 5.42
N GLY A 105 -12.38 -22.40 4.82
CA GLY A 105 -12.34 -22.88 3.43
C GLY A 105 -11.89 -24.34 3.28
N SER A 106 -11.26 -24.93 4.29
CA SER A 106 -10.81 -26.33 4.22
C SER A 106 -11.67 -27.20 5.14
N ALA A 107 -12.75 -27.75 4.58
CA ALA A 107 -13.56 -28.77 5.26
C ALA A 107 -12.78 -30.06 5.59
N ASN A 108 -11.50 -30.15 5.25
CA ASN A 108 -10.68 -31.36 5.41
C ASN A 108 -9.29 -31.15 6.03
N SER A 109 -8.90 -29.94 6.41
CA SER A 109 -7.60 -29.76 7.05
C SER A 109 -7.74 -29.82 8.57
N LYS A 110 -7.12 -30.84 9.18
CA LYS A 110 -6.84 -30.94 10.62
C LYS A 110 -5.83 -29.85 11.03
N VAL A 111 -6.05 -28.58 10.67
CA VAL A 111 -5.25 -27.46 11.17
C VAL A 111 -5.57 -27.37 12.66
N ARG A 112 -4.61 -27.78 13.47
CA ARG A 112 -4.69 -27.65 14.93
C ARG A 112 -4.97 -26.19 15.23
N ARG A 113 -6.14 -25.94 15.82
CA ARG A 113 -6.61 -24.65 16.30
C ARG A 113 -5.43 -23.94 16.99
N ALA A 114 -4.85 -22.95 16.35
CA ALA A 114 -3.84 -22.13 17.00
C ALA A 114 -4.55 -21.47 18.19
N THR A 115 -4.02 -21.70 19.39
CA THR A 115 -4.51 -21.02 20.59
C THR A 115 -4.49 -19.52 20.33
N ARG A 116 -5.56 -18.83 20.74
CA ARG A 116 -5.94 -17.43 20.45
C ARG A 116 -4.86 -16.34 20.66
N ASN A 117 -3.65 -16.68 21.08
CA ASN A 117 -2.74 -15.75 21.74
C ASN A 117 -1.38 -15.57 21.06
N LYS A 118 -1.11 -16.12 19.88
CA LYS A 118 0.17 -15.83 19.21
C LYS A 118 0.11 -15.93 17.69
N CYS A 119 -0.06 -14.77 17.04
CA CYS A 119 0.30 -14.59 15.64
C CYS A 119 1.83 -14.57 15.53
N ASP A 120 2.44 -15.76 15.57
CA ASP A 120 3.90 -15.91 15.55
C ASP A 120 4.51 -15.77 14.15
N ARG A 121 3.70 -15.82 13.08
CA ARG A 121 4.14 -15.69 11.69
C ARG A 121 3.42 -14.52 11.02
N ILE A 122 4.19 -13.63 10.41
CA ILE A 122 3.73 -12.48 9.63
C ILE A 122 4.35 -12.63 8.25
N CYS A 123 3.56 -12.45 7.19
CA CYS A 123 4.09 -12.31 5.84
C CYS A 123 4.36 -10.82 5.60
N VAL A 124 5.61 -10.50 5.30
CA VAL A 124 6.03 -9.15 4.94
C VAL A 124 6.03 -9.08 3.43
N ILE A 125 5.34 -8.07 2.89
CA ILE A 125 5.26 -7.80 1.45
C ILE A 125 6.09 -6.56 1.06
N ASP A 126 6.42 -5.73 2.06
CA ASP A 126 7.14 -4.49 1.88
C ASP A 126 8.62 -4.65 2.19
N ASP A 127 9.47 -3.96 1.44
CA ASP A 127 10.93 -3.99 1.60
C ASP A 127 11.54 -5.41 1.52
N VAL A 128 10.90 -6.31 0.76
CA VAL A 128 11.38 -7.66 0.50
C VAL A 128 12.49 -7.67 -0.55
N ALA A 129 13.34 -8.70 -0.53
CA ALA A 129 14.44 -8.85 -1.48
C ALA A 129 13.96 -8.97 -2.94
N VAL A 130 12.76 -9.52 -3.16
CA VAL A 130 12.16 -9.70 -4.48
C VAL A 130 10.69 -9.31 -4.43
N VAL A 131 10.32 -8.23 -5.11
CA VAL A 131 8.91 -7.82 -5.30
C VAL A 131 8.12 -9.00 -5.90
N GLY A 132 6.90 -9.25 -5.40
CA GLY A 132 6.13 -10.46 -5.75
C GLY A 132 6.35 -11.64 -4.80
N THR A 133 7.40 -11.62 -3.98
CA THR A 133 7.76 -12.76 -3.10
C THR A 133 7.73 -12.34 -1.63
N PRO A 134 6.68 -12.70 -0.86
CA PRO A 134 6.58 -12.32 0.54
C PRO A 134 7.63 -13.03 1.41
N GLU A 135 8.17 -12.32 2.39
CA GLU A 135 9.12 -12.85 3.36
C GLU A 135 8.45 -13.19 4.70
N GLY A 136 8.87 -14.30 5.32
CA GLY A 136 8.32 -14.73 6.60
C GLY A 136 9.01 -14.05 7.79
N ALA A 137 8.27 -13.25 8.57
CA ALA A 137 8.73 -12.65 9.82
C ALA A 137 8.06 -13.29 11.04
N LYS A 138 8.72 -13.21 12.21
CA LYS A 138 8.12 -13.60 13.49
C LYS A 138 7.43 -12.42 14.17
N GLY A 139 6.24 -12.66 14.72
CA GLY A 139 5.47 -11.69 15.52
C GLY A 139 6.25 -11.22 16.74
N GLY A 140 6.95 -10.09 16.61
CA GLY A 140 7.87 -9.56 17.62
C GLY A 140 9.13 -8.90 17.05
N ALA A 141 9.50 -9.19 15.79
CA ALA A 141 10.65 -8.58 15.13
C ALA A 141 10.43 -7.09 14.78
N PHE A 142 9.18 -6.68 14.50
CA PHE A 142 8.83 -5.28 14.19
C PHE A 142 9.04 -4.30 15.36
N LYS A 143 9.19 -4.76 16.61
CA LYS A 143 9.45 -3.88 17.76
C LYS A 143 10.90 -3.39 17.87
N LYS A 144 11.82 -3.82 16.99
CA LYS A 144 13.25 -3.46 17.08
C LYS A 144 13.71 -2.37 16.11
N ALA A 145 12.88 -1.92 15.17
CA ALA A 145 13.30 -0.97 14.12
C ALA A 145 13.13 0.51 14.48
N VAL A 146 12.66 0.86 15.69
CA VAL A 146 12.54 2.26 16.13
C VAL A 146 13.16 2.44 17.52
N ASN A 147 14.49 2.30 17.62
CA ASN A 147 15.24 2.87 18.73
C ASN A 147 16.03 4.09 18.22
N PRO A 148 15.64 5.33 18.55
CA PRO A 148 16.34 6.53 18.11
C PRO A 148 17.77 6.68 18.68
N TRP A 149 18.19 5.80 19.61
CA TRP A 149 19.49 5.89 20.27
C TRP A 149 20.63 5.15 19.52
N SER A 150 20.31 4.32 18.52
CA SER A 150 21.33 3.52 17.80
C SER A 150 21.97 4.22 16.60
N LEU A 151 21.49 5.40 16.18
CA LEU A 151 22.13 6.20 15.12
C LEU A 151 23.19 7.18 15.65
N GLY A 152 23.24 7.43 16.97
CA GLY A 152 24.19 8.36 17.59
C GLY A 152 25.58 7.79 17.89
N VAL A 153 25.76 6.46 17.89
CA VAL A 153 27.04 5.83 18.29
C VAL A 153 27.89 5.42 17.08
N ALA A 154 27.30 5.26 15.90
CA ALA A 154 28.04 4.88 14.70
C ALA A 154 28.90 6.01 14.09
N MET A 155 28.65 7.28 14.44
CA MET A 155 29.50 8.40 13.99
C MET A 155 30.69 8.72 14.90
N LEU A 156 30.78 8.15 16.11
CA LEU A 156 31.86 8.47 17.05
C LEU A 156 33.09 7.56 16.94
N VAL A 157 33.05 6.50 16.12
CA VAL A 157 34.17 5.55 15.97
C VAL A 157 34.97 5.78 14.67
N ALA A 158 34.44 6.53 13.70
CA ALA A 158 35.18 6.85 12.46
C ALA A 158 36.07 8.10 12.55
N GLY A 159 36.01 8.86 13.66
CA GLY A 159 36.71 10.16 13.81
C GLY A 159 37.99 10.15 14.64
N VAL A 160 38.52 8.99 15.06
CA VAL A 160 39.70 8.91 15.97
C VAL A 160 40.91 8.19 15.34
N LEU A 161 40.95 8.03 14.02
CA LEU A 161 42.14 7.49 13.31
C LEU A 161 42.72 8.46 12.28
N SER A 162 42.86 9.72 12.67
CA SER A 162 43.75 10.66 11.99
C SER A 162 44.42 11.58 13.01
N PHE A 163 45.51 11.07 13.58
CA PHE A 163 46.65 11.83 14.07
C PHE A 163 47.91 11.16 13.52
#